data_AF-A0AAF0DWK9-F1
#
_entry.id   AF-A0AAF0DWK9-F1
#
_cell.length_a   1.000
_cell.length_b   1.000
_cell.length_c   1.000
_cell.angle_alpha   90.00
_cell.angle_beta   90.00
_cell.angle_gamma   90.00
#
_symmetry.space_group_name_H-M   'P 1'
#
loop_
_entity.id
_entity.type
_entity.pdbx_description
1 polymer ?
#
loop_
_entity_poly.entity_id
_entity_poly.type
_entity_poly.pdbx_seq_one_letter_code
_entity_poly.pdbx_strand_id
1 'polypeptide(L)'
;MFVTAARQTNAPTTFSKLHKQYVQNLYRRFLRNSLDWHIRRDLWREDAQRIRAEFEHNRNVKNPRELATILQQAEQQLASRQHPDPYKPPTYVGGTKWERNLPPRMFTDEEKTESLKDQRV
;
A
#
# COMPACT_ATOMS: atom_id res chain seq x y z
N MET A 1 36.24 -8.31 26.98
CA MET A 1 35.53 -7.95 25.72
C MET A 1 35.25 -9.23 24.95
N PHE A 2 34.02 -9.73 24.95
CA PHE A 2 33.63 -10.83 24.06
C PHE A 2 32.27 -10.50 23.44
N VAL A 3 32.28 -10.16 22.15
CA VAL A 3 31.09 -9.95 21.33
C VAL A 3 30.56 -11.33 20.95
N THR A 4 29.44 -11.72 21.54
CA THR A 4 28.69 -12.90 21.13
C THR A 4 27.89 -12.57 19.86
N ALA A 5 28.37 -12.99 18.71
CA ALA A 5 27.60 -12.93 17.47
C ALA A 5 26.48 -13.98 17.52
N ALA A 6 25.23 -13.53 17.61
CA ALA A 6 24.07 -14.40 17.55
C ALA A 6 23.98 -15.07 16.17
N ARG A 7 24.00 -16.41 16.14
CA ARG A 7 23.82 -17.22 14.94
C ARG A 7 22.36 -17.11 14.48
N GLN A 8 22.12 -16.42 13.36
CA GLN A 8 20.79 -16.35 12.75
C GLN A 8 20.44 -17.71 12.12
N THR A 9 19.54 -18.45 12.76
CA THR A 9 18.94 -19.66 12.21
C THR A 9 17.81 -19.27 11.26
N ASN A 10 18.10 -19.13 9.96
CA ASN A 10 17.06 -18.95 8.95
C ASN A 10 16.32 -20.28 8.75
N ALA A 11 15.15 -20.42 9.39
CA ALA A 11 14.22 -21.48 9.05
C ALA A 11 13.82 -21.35 7.57
N PRO A 12 13.71 -22.46 6.81
CA PRO A 12 13.30 -22.40 5.42
C PRO A 12 11.88 -21.85 5.33
N THR A 13 11.73 -20.67 4.74
CA THR A 13 10.41 -20.10 4.47
C THR A 13 9.79 -20.82 3.29
N THR A 14 8.57 -21.34 3.45
CA THR A 14 7.81 -22.03 2.39
C THR A 14 7.63 -21.18 1.12
N PHE A 15 7.64 -19.85 1.27
CA PHE A 15 7.52 -18.90 0.17
C PHE A 15 8.53 -17.77 0.24
N SER A 16 8.91 -17.26 -0.94
CA SER A 16 9.78 -16.09 -1.12
C SER A 16 9.21 -14.83 -0.46
N LYS A 17 10.08 -13.92 -0.03
CA LYS A 17 9.73 -12.61 0.55
C LYS A 17 8.84 -11.78 -0.40
N LEU A 18 9.14 -11.82 -1.70
CA LEU A 18 8.38 -11.09 -2.72
C LEU A 18 6.94 -11.58 -2.82
N HIS A 19 6.74 -12.90 -2.77
CA HIS A 19 5.40 -13.49 -2.78
C HIS A 19 4.58 -13.04 -1.56
N LYS A 20 5.19 -13.05 -0.36
CA LYS A 20 4.52 -12.56 0.86
C LYS A 20 4.11 -11.09 0.74
N GLN A 21 5.00 -10.23 0.23
CA GLN A 21 4.70 -8.82 0.02
C GLN A 21 3.56 -8.62 -0.99
N TYR A 22 3.58 -9.39 -2.09
CA TYR A 22 2.54 -9.35 -3.10
C TYR A 22 1.17 -9.73 -2.54
N VAL A 23 1.05 -10.85 -1.81
CA VAL A 23 -0.20 -11.28 -1.17
C VAL A 23 -0.69 -10.26 -0.13
N GLN A 24 0.23 -9.70 0.67
CA GLN A 24 -0.13 -8.64 1.62
C GLN A 24 -0.64 -7.38 0.90
N ASN A 25 -0.03 -7.00 -0.21
CA ASN A 25 -0.49 -5.87 -1.02
C ASN A 25 -1.88 -6.14 -1.61
N LEU A 26 -2.11 -7.34 -2.14
CA LEU A 26 -3.41 -7.78 -2.66
C LEU A 26 -4.49 -7.72 -1.58
N TYR A 27 -4.23 -8.29 -0.40
CA TYR A 27 -5.14 -8.24 0.74
C TYR A 27 -5.47 -6.80 1.17
N ARG A 28 -4.47 -5.91 1.25
CA ARG A 28 -4.70 -4.49 1.55
C ARG A 28 -5.57 -3.80 0.50
N ARG A 29 -5.40 -4.13 -0.80
CA ARG A 29 -6.23 -3.59 -1.88
C ARG A 29 -7.68 -4.05 -1.75
N PHE A 30 -7.92 -5.33 -1.45
CA PHE A 30 -9.27 -5.85 -1.21
C PHE A 30 -9.98 -5.15 -0.06
N LEU A 31 -9.31 -4.97 1.09
CA LEU A 31 -9.90 -4.27 2.24
C LEU A 31 -10.18 -2.80 1.96
N ARG A 32 -9.29 -2.11 1.24
CA ARG A 32 -9.50 -0.72 0.83
C ARG A 32 -10.68 -0.60 -0.13
N ASN A 33 -10.72 -1.44 -1.16
CA ASN A 33 -11.82 -1.44 -2.11
C ASN A 33 -13.16 -1.74 -1.45
N SER A 34 -13.23 -2.73 -0.54
CA SER A 34 -14.45 -2.99 0.25
C SER A 34 -14.80 -1.77 1.10
N LEU A 35 -13.83 -1.08 1.70
CA LEU A 35 -14.09 0.15 2.44
C LEU A 35 -14.66 1.27 1.56
N ASP A 36 -14.15 1.43 0.34
CA ASP A 36 -14.63 2.47 -0.58
C ASP A 36 -16.13 2.30 -0.91
N TRP A 37 -16.62 1.06 -0.97
CA TRP A 37 -18.06 0.78 -1.15
C TRP A 37 -18.91 0.97 0.12
N HIS A 38 -18.32 0.88 1.31
CA HIS A 38 -19.06 0.88 2.57
C HIS A 38 -18.93 2.23 3.30
N ILE A 39 -20.06 2.96 3.38
CA ILE A 39 -20.14 4.17 4.19
C ILE A 39 -20.12 3.84 5.69
N ARG A 40 -20.83 2.77 6.10
CA ARG A 40 -20.96 2.35 7.51
C ARG A 40 -19.90 1.33 7.91
N ARG A 41 -19.31 1.51 9.09
CA ARG A 41 -18.22 0.67 9.58
C ARG A 41 -18.66 -0.72 10.04
N ASP A 42 -19.90 -0.87 10.49
CA ASP A 42 -20.43 -2.15 10.99
C ASP A 42 -20.49 -3.18 9.85
N LEU A 43 -21.16 -2.81 8.75
CA LEU A 43 -21.27 -3.63 7.54
C LEU A 43 -19.90 -3.94 6.93
N TRP A 44 -19.00 -2.95 6.90
CA TRP A 44 -17.63 -3.16 6.43
C TRP A 44 -16.87 -4.22 7.25
N ARG A 45 -17.12 -4.34 8.57
CA ARG A 45 -16.42 -5.33 9.40
C ARG A 45 -16.82 -6.75 9.03
N GLU A 46 -18.09 -7.00 8.73
CA GLU A 46 -18.58 -8.30 8.26
C GLU A 46 -17.85 -8.69 6.97
N ASP A 47 -17.77 -7.73 6.05
CA ASP A 47 -17.13 -7.90 4.76
C ASP A 47 -15.60 -8.11 4.88
N ALA A 48 -14.96 -7.38 5.80
CA ALA A 48 -13.54 -7.56 6.11
C ALA A 48 -13.25 -8.95 6.72
N GLN A 49 -14.14 -9.48 7.56
CA GLN A 49 -14.00 -10.84 8.09
C GLN A 49 -14.17 -11.89 7.00
N ARG A 50 -15.14 -11.71 6.10
CA ARG A 50 -15.32 -12.57 4.93
C ARG A 50 -14.05 -12.60 4.06
N ILE A 51 -13.52 -11.43 3.70
CA ILE A 51 -12.26 -11.33 2.93
C ILE A 51 -11.12 -12.04 3.67
N ARG A 52 -10.99 -11.86 4.99
CA ARG A 52 -9.97 -12.55 5.77
C ARG A 52 -10.13 -14.07 5.72
N ALA A 53 -11.35 -14.58 5.87
CA ALA A 53 -11.63 -16.01 5.82
C ALA A 53 -11.26 -16.63 4.46
N GLU A 54 -11.55 -15.92 3.36
CA GLU A 54 -11.17 -16.34 2.00
C GLU A 54 -9.63 -16.45 1.83
N PHE A 55 -8.87 -15.50 2.40
CA PHE A 55 -7.40 -15.55 2.36
C PHE A 55 -6.82 -16.64 3.27
N GLU A 56 -7.38 -16.85 4.46
CA GLU A 56 -6.92 -17.90 5.37
C GLU A 56 -7.24 -19.30 4.82
N HIS A 57 -8.37 -19.48 4.13
CA HIS A 57 -8.70 -20.74 3.44
C HIS A 57 -7.61 -21.16 2.45
N ASN A 58 -7.05 -20.20 1.71
CA ASN A 58 -6.04 -20.44 0.68
C ASN A 58 -4.59 -20.36 1.20
N ARG A 59 -4.37 -20.27 2.52
CA ARG A 59 -3.04 -20.03 3.11
C ARG A 59 -2.04 -21.16 2.89
N ASN A 60 -2.52 -22.40 2.82
CA ASN A 60 -1.67 -23.61 2.82
C ASN A 60 -1.54 -24.27 1.44
N VAL A 61 -1.89 -23.57 0.36
CA VAL A 61 -1.75 -24.09 -1.03
C VAL A 61 -0.28 -24.22 -1.38
N LYS A 62 0.19 -25.44 -1.68
CA LYS A 62 1.60 -25.72 -2.01
C LYS A 62 1.88 -25.79 -3.51
N ASN A 63 0.88 -26.09 -4.32
CA ASN A 63 1.04 -26.23 -5.77
C ASN A 63 1.18 -24.83 -6.42
N PRO A 64 2.29 -24.53 -7.12
CA PRO A 64 2.51 -23.22 -7.72
C PRO A 64 1.54 -22.90 -8.86
N ARG A 65 1.03 -23.91 -9.59
CA ARG A 65 0.08 -23.69 -10.70
C ARG A 65 -1.27 -23.26 -10.17
N GLU A 66 -1.78 -23.98 -9.17
CA GLU A 66 -3.03 -23.62 -8.47
C GLU A 66 -2.92 -22.23 -7.85
N LEU A 67 -1.80 -21.93 -7.19
CA LEU A 67 -1.56 -20.62 -6.59
C LEU A 67 -1.60 -19.50 -7.64
N ALA A 68 -0.99 -19.68 -8.80
CA ALA A 68 -1.05 -18.70 -9.88
C ALA A 68 -2.49 -18.47 -10.36
N THR A 69 -3.27 -19.55 -10.53
CA THR A 69 -4.68 -19.47 -10.92
C THR A 69 -5.51 -18.72 -9.88
N ILE A 70 -5.34 -19.01 -8.59
CA ILE A 70 -6.06 -18.35 -7.50
C ILE A 70 -5.75 -16.84 -7.47
N LEU A 71 -4.47 -16.47 -7.61
CA LEU A 71 -4.07 -15.07 -7.64
C LEU A 71 -4.64 -14.32 -8.85
N GLN A 72 -4.62 -14.94 -10.03
CA GLN A 72 -5.21 -14.38 -11.24
C GLN A 72 -6.72 -14.15 -11.08
N GLN A 73 -7.43 -15.15 -10.54
CA GLN A 73 -8.87 -15.03 -10.25
C GLN A 73 -9.15 -13.92 -9.24
N ALA A 74 -8.35 -13.82 -8.17
CA ALA A 74 -8.47 -12.76 -7.18
C ALA A 74 -8.24 -11.37 -7.78
N GLU A 75 -7.25 -11.20 -8.67
CA GLU A 75 -7.03 -9.93 -9.36
C GLU A 75 -8.20 -9.58 -10.30
N GLN A 76 -8.75 -10.56 -11.01
CA GLN A 76 -9.91 -10.36 -11.86
C GLN A 76 -11.15 -9.95 -11.06
N GLN A 77 -11.39 -10.59 -9.91
CA GLN A 77 -12.47 -10.23 -8.98
C GLN A 77 -12.30 -8.83 -8.40
N LEU A 78 -11.06 -8.44 -8.07
CA LEU A 78 -10.76 -7.11 -7.56
C LEU A 78 -11.01 -6.04 -8.64
N ALA A 79 -10.58 -6.30 -9.87
CA ALA A 79 -10.77 -5.40 -11.00
C ALA A 79 -12.24 -5.21 -11.36
N SER A 80 -13.05 -6.28 -11.35
CA SER A 80 -14.48 -6.21 -11.68
C SER A 80 -15.31 -5.46 -10.64
N ARG A 81 -14.86 -5.44 -9.38
CA ARG A 81 -15.55 -4.80 -8.25
C ARG A 81 -14.87 -3.51 -7.81
N GLN A 82 -13.99 -2.95 -8.62
CA GLN A 82 -13.24 -1.77 -8.25
C GLN A 82 -14.16 -0.54 -8.19
N HIS A 83 -14.14 0.20 -7.09
CA HIS A 83 -14.92 1.44 -6.97
C HIS A 83 -14.43 2.48 -7.99
N PRO A 84 -15.33 3.17 -8.73
CA PRO A 84 -14.93 4.14 -9.77
C PRO A 84 -14.21 5.36 -9.20
N ASP A 85 -14.56 5.82 -8.00
CA ASP A 85 -13.92 6.95 -7.32
C ASP A 85 -13.48 6.56 -5.90
N PRO A 86 -12.31 5.91 -5.73
CA PRO A 86 -11.87 5.41 -4.44
C PRO A 86 -11.47 6.54 -3.48
N TYR A 87 -11.62 6.31 -2.17
CA TYR A 87 -11.24 7.31 -1.17
C TYR A 87 -9.73 7.57 -1.17
N LYS A 88 -9.35 8.84 -1.41
CA LYS A 88 -7.97 9.31 -1.34
C LYS A 88 -7.81 10.29 -0.18
N PRO A 89 -6.83 10.08 0.73
CA PRO A 89 -6.54 11.06 1.77
C PRO A 89 -6.24 12.44 1.16
N PRO A 90 -6.69 13.55 1.78
CA PRO A 90 -6.58 14.87 1.17
C PRO A 90 -5.16 15.27 0.79
N THR A 91 -4.16 14.85 1.57
CA THR A 91 -2.74 15.20 1.35
C THR A 91 -1.98 14.20 0.49
N TYR A 92 -2.63 13.18 -0.04
CA TYR A 92 -2.00 12.21 -0.94
C TYR A 92 -2.19 12.64 -2.39
N VAL A 93 -1.40 12.06 -3.30
CA VAL A 93 -1.52 12.34 -4.75
C VAL A 93 -2.97 12.12 -5.22
N GLY A 94 -3.54 13.13 -5.85
CA GLY A 94 -4.94 13.12 -6.31
C GLY A 94 -5.99 13.32 -5.21
N GLY A 95 -5.58 13.72 -4.00
CA GLY A 95 -6.45 14.21 -2.94
C GLY A 95 -6.73 15.72 -3.08
N THR A 96 -7.75 16.20 -2.37
CA THR A 96 -8.23 17.59 -2.48
C THR A 96 -7.26 18.66 -1.95
N LYS A 97 -6.31 18.28 -1.08
CA LYS A 97 -5.28 19.16 -0.50
C LYS A 97 -3.89 18.83 -1.06
N TRP A 98 -3.80 17.98 -2.09
CA TRP A 98 -2.53 17.68 -2.73
C TRP A 98 -1.96 18.97 -3.33
N GLU A 99 -0.67 19.17 -3.11
CA GLU A 99 0.09 20.31 -3.63
C GLU A 99 -0.46 21.72 -3.33
N ARG A 100 -1.41 21.86 -2.41
CA ARG A 100 -2.06 23.16 -2.16
C ARG A 100 -1.09 24.24 -1.65
N ASN A 101 -0.17 23.85 -0.76
CA ASN A 101 0.82 24.74 -0.15
C ASN A 101 2.20 24.07 -0.17
N LEU A 102 2.81 23.93 -1.36
CA LEU A 102 4.20 23.47 -1.43
C LEU A 102 5.13 24.54 -0.87
N PRO A 103 6.05 24.19 0.04
CA PRO A 103 7.11 25.11 0.37
C PRO A 103 7.89 25.39 -0.92
N PRO A 104 8.16 26.67 -1.25
CA PRO A 104 9.03 26.98 -2.37
C PRO A 104 10.39 26.34 -2.14
N ARG A 105 11.11 26.06 -3.23
CA ARG A 105 12.52 25.69 -3.13
C ARG A 105 13.22 26.82 -2.37
N MET A 106 13.84 26.48 -1.25
CA MET A 106 14.66 27.46 -0.53
C MET A 106 15.83 27.84 -1.44
N PHE A 107 15.99 29.12 -1.71
CA PHE A 107 17.15 29.65 -2.42
C PHE A 107 18.42 29.32 -1.64
N THR A 108 19.52 29.09 -2.35
CA THR A 108 20.84 29.20 -1.73
C THR A 108 21.10 30.67 -1.36
N ASP A 109 22.03 30.92 -0.43
CA ASP A 109 22.33 32.29 -0.01
C ASP A 109 22.79 33.17 -1.19
N GLU A 110 23.51 32.60 -2.14
CA GLU A 110 23.96 33.26 -3.38
C GLU A 110 22.77 33.65 -4.26
N GLU A 111 21.89 32.71 -4.60
CA GLU A 111 20.67 32.94 -5.39
C GLU A 111 19.77 34.00 -4.73
N LYS A 112 19.69 33.99 -3.39
CA LYS A 112 18.94 34.98 -2.62
C LYS A 112 19.56 36.37 -2.73
N THR A 113 20.88 36.49 -2.63
CA THR A 113 21.57 37.79 -2.77
C THR A 113 21.43 38.36 -4.17
N GLU A 114 21.46 37.52 -5.20
CA GLU A 114 21.25 37.92 -6.59
C GLU A 114 19.81 38.43 -6.83
N SER A 115 18.80 37.67 -6.39
CA SER A 115 17.39 38.07 -6.52
C SER A 115 17.05 39.38 -5.78
N LEU A 116 17.74 39.71 -4.69
CA LEU A 116 17.50 40.93 -3.92
C LEU A 116 18.17 42.18 -4.52
N LYS A 117 19.20 42.02 -5.36
CA LYS A 117 19.88 43.15 -6.03
C LYS A 117 18.93 43.88 -7.00
N ASP A 118 18.05 43.14 -7.67
CA ASP A 118 17.11 43.67 -8.67
C ASP A 118 15.88 44.35 -8.06
N GLN A 119 15.63 44.19 -6.75
CA GLN A 119 14.41 44.68 -6.08
C GLN A 119 14.55 46.05 -5.42
N ARG A 120 15.73 46.68 -5.46
CA ARG A 120 15.94 48.04 -4.93
C ARG A 120 15.67 49.08 -6.01
N VAL A 121 14.44 49.59 -6.03
CA VAL A 121 14.07 50.93 -6.56
C VAL A 121 13.95 51.89 -5.38
#